data_AF-A0A9X6QVG5-F1
#
_entry.id   AF-A0A9X6QVG5-F1
#
_cell.length_a   1.000
_cell.length_b   1.000
_cell.length_c   1.000
_cell.angle_alpha   90.00
_cell.angle_beta   90.00
_cell.angle_gamma   90.00
#
_symmetry.space_group_name_H-M   'P 1'
#
loop_
_entity.id
_entity.type
_entity.pdbx_description
1 polymer ?
#
loop_
_entity_poly.entity_id
_entity_poly.type
_entity_poly.pdbx_seq_one_letter_code
_entity_poly.pdbx_strand_id
1 'polypeptide(L)'
;MNEVMDLSNDINVITAEINSYKQIVGQSFFEIGRRLKYVKENDLVHGDFLNWVESLDIHPRVAQQMMRVASDPQLNTSTYSHLGLRVLYEIATILPEERGRMHTIPSTGEEKTVDEMTVRELREVKKSLKEKDKLLQQAQKEATQARKSEQLTRKQLEKLEQQAPTIVEKEVVKQVEIVPDNLLNEIDKLKDEASFYKQKADALSRDVDDIQLEESSMNYIANKNVHNLIAYMDDFLKDVVVSSLMRGSIATASDTTKELLDSRIEAFQEFLNDLKIAKTGRKVN
;
A
#
# COMPACT_ATOMS: atom_id res chain seq x y z
N MET A 1 35.81 47.77 6.68
CA MET A 1 37.21 47.30 6.71
C MET A 1 37.13 45.81 6.42
N ASN A 2 37.29 45.41 5.15
CA ASN A 2 37.28 43.99 4.80
C ASN A 2 38.70 43.49 4.98
N GLU A 3 38.97 42.82 6.10
CA GLU A 3 40.12 41.94 6.17
C GLU A 3 39.96 40.89 5.07
N VAL A 4 40.84 40.95 4.07
CA VAL A 4 41.02 39.82 3.16
C VAL A 4 41.67 38.74 4.02
N MET A 5 40.87 37.81 4.55
CA MET A 5 41.41 36.61 5.18
C MET A 5 42.20 35.86 4.10
N ASP A 6 43.51 35.76 4.29
CA ASP A 6 44.34 34.92 3.43
C ASP A 6 43.86 33.47 3.50
N LEU A 7 43.74 32.83 2.34
CA LEU A 7 43.32 31.43 2.24
C LEU A 7 44.35 30.54 2.95
N SER A 8 43.89 29.66 3.85
CA SER A 8 44.75 28.66 4.48
C SER A 8 45.36 27.72 3.45
N ASN A 9 46.58 27.23 3.70
CA ASN A 9 47.23 26.19 2.90
C ASN A 9 47.04 24.77 3.48
N ASP A 10 46.34 24.63 4.62
CA ASP A 10 46.04 23.34 5.24
C ASP A 10 44.70 22.81 4.74
N ILE A 11 44.71 21.65 4.08
CA ILE A 11 43.52 20.99 3.52
C ILE A 11 42.44 20.72 4.58
N ASN A 12 42.82 20.42 5.84
CA ASN A 12 41.86 20.17 6.91
C ASN A 12 41.15 21.47 7.32
N VAL A 13 41.89 22.58 7.37
CA VAL A 13 41.34 23.91 7.67
C VAL A 13 40.39 24.35 6.55
N ILE A 14 40.82 24.24 5.29
CA ILE A 14 39.97 24.56 4.12
C ILE A 14 38.69 23.71 4.13
N THR A 15 38.81 22.41 4.43
CA THR A 15 37.65 21.49 4.49
C THR A 15 36.66 21.90 5.58
N ALA A 16 37.16 22.27 6.77
CA ALA A 16 36.32 22.73 7.87
C ALA A 16 35.59 24.04 7.54
N GLU A 17 36.30 25.00 6.92
CA GLU A 17 35.72 26.28 6.47
C GLU A 17 34.62 26.06 5.41
N ILE A 18 34.88 25.24 4.39
CA ILE A 18 33.89 24.90 3.35
C ILE A 18 32.63 24.30 3.99
N ASN A 19 32.79 23.36 4.93
CA ASN A 19 31.65 22.75 5.61
C ASN A 19 30.87 23.74 6.47
N SER A 20 31.56 24.68 7.14
CA SER A 20 30.93 25.77 7.88
C SER A 20 30.10 26.66 6.96
N TYR A 21 30.65 27.11 5.82
CA TYR A 21 29.91 27.91 4.85
C TYR A 21 28.70 27.17 4.27
N LYS A 22 28.83 25.87 3.99
CA LYS A 22 27.68 25.05 3.54
C LYS A 22 26.54 25.06 4.57
N GLN A 23 26.86 24.92 5.86
CA GLN A 23 25.87 24.99 6.92
C GLN A 23 25.21 26.37 7.03
N ILE A 24 26.00 27.44 6.95
CA ILE A 24 25.51 28.82 6.96
C ILE A 24 24.55 29.06 5.79
N VAL A 25 24.88 28.57 4.59
CA VAL A 25 24.02 28.69 3.40
C VAL A 25 22.69 27.97 3.61
N GLY A 26 22.70 26.73 4.09
CA GLY A 26 21.46 25.98 4.37
C GLY A 26 20.57 26.67 5.41
N GLN A 27 21.16 27.13 6.51
CA GLN A 27 20.48 27.91 7.54
C GLN A 27 19.91 29.23 6.99
N SER A 28 20.66 29.92 6.12
CA SER A 28 20.21 31.16 5.50
C SER A 28 18.94 30.95 4.67
N PHE A 29 18.81 29.84 3.94
CA PHE A 29 17.57 29.53 3.21
C PHE A 29 16.35 29.39 4.12
N PHE A 30 16.53 28.77 5.28
CA PHE A 30 15.46 28.63 6.27
C PHE A 30 15.06 30.01 6.82
N GLU A 31 16.05 30.81 7.24
CA GLU A 31 15.82 32.14 7.80
C GLU A 31 15.16 33.12 6.82
N ILE A 32 15.59 33.11 5.55
CA ILE A 32 14.97 33.91 4.49
C ILE A 32 13.54 33.43 4.26
N GLY A 33 13.34 32.11 4.16
CA GLY A 33 12.02 31.51 3.98
C GLY A 33 11.02 31.89 5.08
N ARG A 34 11.46 31.91 6.35
CA ARG A 34 10.62 32.35 7.49
C ARG A 34 10.17 33.80 7.35
N ARG A 35 11.08 34.71 6.97
CA ARG A 35 10.79 36.15 6.80
C ARG A 35 9.86 36.39 5.61
N LEU A 36 10.13 35.74 4.48
CA LEU A 36 9.26 35.78 3.30
C LEU A 36 7.84 35.33 3.65
N LYS A 37 7.72 34.21 4.38
CA LYS A 37 6.43 33.68 4.83
C LYS A 37 5.71 34.66 5.77
N TYR A 38 6.42 35.22 6.74
CA TYR A 38 5.88 36.20 7.67
C TYR A 38 5.31 37.44 6.95
N VAL A 39 6.08 38.01 6.01
CA VAL A 39 5.63 39.17 5.20
C VAL A 39 4.38 38.82 4.40
N LYS A 40 4.32 37.61 3.83
CA LYS A 40 3.17 37.14 3.05
C LYS A 40 1.92 36.92 3.91
N GLU A 41 2.06 36.27 5.06
CA GLU A 41 0.94 35.91 5.94
C GLU A 41 0.35 37.11 6.68
N ASN A 42 1.17 38.13 6.97
CA ASN A 42 0.74 39.35 7.64
C ASN A 42 0.43 40.49 6.65
N ASP A 43 0.44 40.21 5.34
CA ASP A 43 0.16 41.15 4.25
C ASP A 43 0.90 42.50 4.40
N LEU A 44 2.19 42.47 4.79
CA LEU A 44 2.95 43.69 5.10
C LEU A 44 3.25 44.56 3.87
N VAL A 45 2.99 44.03 2.67
CA VAL A 45 3.15 44.70 1.38
C VAL A 45 1.85 44.71 0.57
N HIS A 46 0.69 44.52 1.22
CA HIS A 46 -0.65 44.78 0.69
C HIS A 46 -0.93 44.25 -0.72
N GLY A 47 -0.80 42.94 -0.91
CA GLY A 47 -1.02 42.29 -2.22
C GLY A 47 0.13 42.42 -3.22
N ASP A 48 1.15 43.25 -2.96
CA ASP A 48 2.33 43.43 -3.81
C ASP A 48 3.49 42.47 -3.47
N PHE A 49 3.19 41.32 -2.87
CA PHE A 49 4.19 40.36 -2.40
C PHE A 49 5.20 39.94 -3.48
N LEU A 50 4.74 39.70 -4.72
CA LEU A 50 5.62 39.27 -5.81
C LEU A 50 6.60 40.37 -6.23
N ASN A 51 6.11 41.61 -6.37
CA ASN A 51 6.94 42.77 -6.72
C ASN A 51 7.99 43.03 -5.62
N TRP A 52 7.58 42.92 -4.35
CA TRP A 52 8.51 43.03 -3.22
C TRP A 52 9.59 41.94 -3.25
N VAL A 53 9.22 40.68 -3.53
CA VAL A 53 10.19 39.59 -3.65
C VAL A 53 11.20 39.84 -4.78
N GLU A 54 10.73 40.31 -5.94
CA GLU A 54 11.60 40.64 -7.07
C GLU A 54 12.53 41.82 -6.76
N SER A 55 12.08 42.79 -5.96
CA SER A 55 12.93 43.91 -5.51
C SER A 55 14.11 43.51 -4.62
N LEU A 56 14.09 42.28 -4.08
CA LEU A 56 15.18 41.68 -3.31
C LEU A 56 16.14 40.85 -4.20
N ASP A 57 16.01 40.91 -5.52
CA ASP A 57 16.71 40.06 -6.49
C ASP A 57 16.45 38.55 -6.28
N ILE A 58 15.31 38.21 -5.66
CA ILE A 58 14.90 36.82 -5.43
C ILE A 58 13.85 36.46 -6.47
N HIS A 59 14.13 35.43 -7.28
CA HIS A 59 13.11 34.91 -8.19
C HIS A 59 11.92 34.34 -7.40
N PRO A 60 10.65 34.64 -7.75
CA PRO A 60 9.47 34.21 -6.99
C PRO A 60 9.39 32.71 -6.70
N ARG A 61 9.81 31.86 -7.66
CA ARG A 61 9.91 30.40 -7.46
C ARG A 61 10.92 30.02 -6.37
N VAL A 62 12.06 30.71 -6.28
CA VAL A 62 13.07 30.46 -5.23
C VAL A 62 12.51 30.90 -3.87
N ALA A 63 11.85 32.06 -3.80
CA ALA A 63 11.16 32.51 -2.59
C ALA A 63 10.12 31.49 -2.11
N GLN A 64 9.32 30.93 -3.02
CA GLN A 64 8.35 29.87 -2.70
C GLN A 64 9.03 28.60 -2.16
N GLN A 65 10.16 28.19 -2.73
CA GLN A 65 10.91 27.04 -2.25
C GLN A 65 11.45 27.29 -0.83
N MET A 66 12.05 28.46 -0.58
CA MET A 66 12.54 28.83 0.75
C MET A 66 11.39 28.86 1.77
N MET A 67 10.25 29.48 1.45
CA MET A 67 9.06 29.48 2.31
C MET A 67 8.53 28.07 2.60
N ARG A 68 8.56 27.18 1.60
CA ARG A 68 8.13 25.79 1.76
C ARG A 68 9.05 25.03 2.71
N VAL A 69 10.37 25.13 2.52
CA VAL A 69 11.36 24.52 3.41
C VAL A 69 11.22 25.08 4.82
N ALA A 70 11.07 26.39 4.95
CA ALA A 70 10.92 27.06 6.25
C ALA A 70 9.61 26.73 6.99
N SER A 71 8.61 26.22 6.29
CA SER A 71 7.35 25.78 6.89
C SER A 71 7.47 24.44 7.62
N ASP A 72 8.61 23.75 7.46
CA ASP A 72 8.87 22.45 8.07
C ASP A 72 10.03 22.55 9.07
N PRO A 73 9.74 22.57 10.39
CA PRO A 73 10.77 22.68 11.42
C PRO A 73 11.78 21.52 11.41
N GLN A 74 11.42 20.34 10.90
CA GLN A 74 12.31 19.17 10.88
C GLN A 74 13.48 19.35 9.89
N LEU A 75 13.31 20.23 8.91
CA LEU A 75 14.35 20.55 7.93
C LEU A 75 15.36 21.57 8.45
N ASN A 76 15.11 22.19 9.60
CA ASN A 76 16.06 23.06 10.30
C ASN A 76 16.89 22.30 11.33
N THR A 77 17.45 21.16 10.93
CA THR A 77 18.29 20.31 11.78
C THR A 77 19.68 20.18 11.18
N SER A 78 20.66 19.75 11.99
CA SER A 78 22.03 19.49 11.54
C SER A 78 22.09 18.45 10.42
N THR A 79 21.13 17.53 10.38
CA THR A 79 20.99 16.50 9.34
C THR A 79 20.84 17.11 7.95
N TYR A 80 20.07 18.19 7.82
CA TYR A 80 19.76 18.77 6.52
C TYR A 80 20.46 20.11 6.25
N SER A 81 21.09 20.71 7.26
CA SER A 81 21.67 22.06 7.16
C SER A 81 22.78 22.19 6.11
N HIS A 82 23.40 21.09 5.71
CA HIS A 82 24.46 21.07 4.69
C HIS A 82 23.93 20.89 3.25
N LEU A 83 22.61 20.69 3.09
CA LEU A 83 21.97 20.44 1.80
C LEU A 83 21.57 21.75 1.11
N GLY A 84 21.64 21.73 -0.23
CA GLY A 84 21.19 22.87 -1.04
C GLY A 84 19.67 22.99 -1.12
N LEU A 85 19.18 24.20 -1.43
CA LEU A 85 17.75 24.52 -1.47
C LEU A 85 16.91 23.54 -2.30
N ARG A 86 17.42 23.07 -3.45
CA ARG A 86 16.66 22.14 -4.32
C ARG A 86 16.43 20.80 -3.64
N VAL A 87 17.45 20.26 -2.97
CA VAL A 87 17.34 18.99 -2.23
C VAL A 87 16.38 19.17 -1.05
N LEU A 88 16.58 20.23 -0.25
CA LEU A 88 15.70 20.58 0.86
C LEU A 88 14.24 20.72 0.42
N TYR A 89 14.00 21.36 -0.72
CA TYR A 89 12.66 21.52 -1.27
C TYR A 89 12.02 20.18 -1.66
N GLU A 90 12.76 19.27 -2.32
CA GLU A 90 12.21 17.95 -2.64
C GLU A 90 11.89 17.17 -1.35
N ILE A 91 12.77 17.18 -0.35
CA ILE A 91 12.52 16.55 0.96
C ILE A 91 11.29 17.17 1.65
N ALA A 92 11.13 18.51 1.60
CA ALA A 92 9.95 19.21 2.15
C ALA A 92 8.62 18.83 1.51
N THR A 93 8.66 18.13 0.38
CA THR A 93 7.47 17.61 -0.32
C THR A 93 7.23 16.13 -0.13
N ILE A 94 8.12 15.44 0.60
CA ILE A 94 7.95 14.08 1.09
C ILE A 94 7.31 14.17 2.49
N LEU A 95 6.38 13.25 2.79
CA LEU A 95 5.72 13.17 4.09
C LEU A 95 6.76 12.92 5.20
N PRO A 96 6.64 13.57 6.37
CA PRO A 96 7.62 13.41 7.45
C PRO A 96 7.90 11.96 7.85
N GLU A 97 6.87 11.11 7.90
CA GLU A 97 6.98 9.68 8.22
C GLU A 97 7.81 8.87 7.21
N GLU A 98 7.90 9.33 5.96
CA GLU A 98 8.67 8.66 4.92
C GLU A 98 10.14 9.09 4.91
N ARG A 99 10.51 10.20 5.56
CA ARG A 99 11.88 10.75 5.47
C ARG A 99 12.91 9.92 6.22
N GLY A 100 12.52 9.31 7.33
CA GLY A 100 13.40 8.47 8.14
C GLY A 100 13.49 7.02 7.65
N ARG A 101 12.70 6.65 6.63
CA ARG A 101 12.68 5.29 6.09
C ARG A 101 13.69 5.11 4.98
N MET A 102 14.14 3.88 4.81
CA MET A 102 14.91 3.45 3.65
C MET A 102 13.98 3.35 2.44
N HIS A 103 14.39 3.90 1.31
CA HIS A 103 13.69 3.75 0.03
C HIS A 103 14.59 3.11 -1.00
N THR A 104 14.06 2.13 -1.70
CA THR A 104 14.68 1.60 -2.91
C THR A 104 14.56 2.63 -4.05
N ILE A 105 15.70 3.06 -4.57
CA ILE A 105 15.78 3.98 -5.70
C ILE A 105 15.40 3.22 -6.99
N PRO A 106 14.37 3.65 -7.74
CA PRO A 106 13.90 2.91 -8.92
C PRO A 106 14.95 2.69 -10.01
N SER A 107 15.88 3.62 -10.21
CA SER A 107 16.89 3.54 -11.28
C SER A 107 18.11 2.71 -10.92
N THR A 108 18.54 2.70 -9.67
CA THR A 108 19.77 2.03 -9.22
C THR A 108 19.51 0.76 -8.41
N GLY A 109 18.33 0.63 -7.80
CA GLY A 109 18.00 -0.42 -6.85
C GLY A 109 18.67 -0.25 -5.48
N GLU A 110 19.43 0.82 -5.27
CA GLU A 110 20.07 1.11 -3.98
C GLU A 110 19.03 1.54 -2.95
N GLU A 111 19.23 1.14 -1.70
CA GLU A 111 18.42 1.63 -0.58
C GLU A 111 19.13 2.78 0.12
N LYS A 112 18.45 3.92 0.21
CA LYS A 112 18.96 5.14 0.87
C LYS A 112 17.86 5.80 1.69
N THR A 113 18.26 6.58 2.67
CA THR A 113 17.39 7.58 3.30
C THR A 113 17.37 8.87 2.48
N VAL A 114 16.37 9.72 2.68
CA VAL A 114 16.15 10.91 1.83
C VAL A 114 17.26 11.96 1.92
N ASP A 115 18.04 11.98 3.01
CA ASP A 115 19.19 12.88 3.21
C ASP A 115 20.42 12.48 2.38
N GLU A 116 20.53 11.20 2.01
CA GLU A 116 21.63 10.68 1.18
C GLU A 116 21.33 10.75 -0.32
N MET A 117 20.08 11.05 -0.68
CA MET A 117 19.62 11.06 -2.06
C MET A 117 19.92 12.36 -2.80
N THR A 118 20.26 12.21 -4.07
CA THR A 118 20.28 13.32 -5.03
C THR A 118 18.85 13.80 -5.35
N VAL A 119 18.75 15.00 -5.90
CA VAL A 119 17.47 15.57 -6.38
C VAL A 119 16.75 14.61 -7.36
N ARG A 120 17.50 13.89 -8.20
CA ARG A 120 16.92 12.96 -9.15
C ARG A 120 16.32 11.75 -8.45
N GLU A 121 17.07 11.13 -7.55
CA GLU A 121 16.62 9.98 -6.76
C GLU A 121 15.39 10.35 -5.90
N LEU A 122 15.40 11.51 -5.24
CA LEU A 122 14.24 12.01 -4.49
C LEU A 122 12.97 12.13 -5.35
N ARG A 123 13.10 12.58 -6.60
CA ARG A 123 11.96 12.68 -7.53
C ARG A 123 11.45 11.32 -7.96
N GLU A 124 12.35 10.36 -8.17
CA GLU A 124 12.01 8.99 -8.52
C GLU A 124 11.27 8.30 -7.36
N VAL A 125 11.80 8.40 -6.14
CA VAL A 125 11.17 7.89 -4.91
C VAL A 125 9.80 8.52 -4.70
N LYS A 126 9.70 9.85 -4.76
CA LYS A 126 8.44 10.57 -4.63
C LYS A 126 7.40 10.14 -5.67
N LYS A 127 7.82 9.90 -6.91
CA LYS A 127 6.94 9.40 -7.97
C LYS A 127 6.45 7.98 -7.64
N SER A 128 7.34 7.10 -7.19
CA SER A 128 7.00 5.74 -6.76
C SER A 128 6.00 5.74 -5.61
N LEU A 129 6.24 6.55 -4.57
CA LEU A 129 5.32 6.69 -3.42
C LEU A 129 3.94 7.17 -3.86
N LYS A 130 3.87 8.16 -4.76
CA LYS A 130 2.60 8.66 -5.29
C LYS A 130 1.84 7.61 -6.11
N GLU A 131 2.55 6.79 -6.88
CA GLU A 131 1.94 5.69 -7.64
C GLU A 131 1.41 4.59 -6.72
N LYS A 132 2.16 4.23 -5.68
CA LYS A 132 1.71 3.30 -4.63
C LYS A 132 0.45 3.80 -3.92
N ASP A 133 0.45 5.05 -3.45
CA ASP A 133 -0.72 5.66 -2.79
C ASP A 133 -1.95 5.68 -3.72
N LYS A 134 -1.76 6.00 -5.01
CA LYS A 134 -2.85 5.96 -6.00
C LYS A 134 -3.42 4.54 -6.16
N LEU A 135 -2.56 3.52 -6.24
CA LEU A 135 -2.99 2.13 -6.36
C LEU A 135 -3.73 1.66 -5.10
N LEU A 136 -3.23 2.03 -3.92
CA LEU A 136 -3.85 1.73 -2.63
C LEU A 136 -5.23 2.37 -2.53
N GLN A 137 -5.36 3.67 -2.86
CA GLN A 137 -6.65 4.36 -2.87
C GLN A 137 -7.63 3.74 -3.85
N GLN A 138 -7.17 3.31 -5.03
CA GLN A 138 -8.01 2.64 -6.01
C GLN A 138 -8.50 1.28 -5.47
N ALA A 139 -7.60 0.46 -4.92
CA ALA A 139 -7.95 -0.83 -4.33
C ALA A 139 -8.93 -0.68 -3.16
N GLN A 140 -8.77 0.34 -2.31
CA GLN A 140 -9.69 0.63 -1.21
C GLN A 140 -11.08 1.06 -1.70
N LYS A 141 -11.16 1.86 -2.78
CA LYS A 141 -12.44 2.23 -3.40
C LYS A 141 -13.14 1.02 -3.98
N GLU A 142 -12.42 0.17 -4.71
CA GLU A 142 -12.93 -1.09 -5.27
C GLU A 142 -13.45 -2.01 -4.16
N ALA A 143 -12.68 -2.20 -3.08
CA ALA A 143 -13.10 -2.99 -1.91
C ALA A 143 -14.38 -2.43 -1.27
N THR A 144 -14.47 -1.11 -1.15
CA THR A 144 -15.64 -0.44 -0.56
C THR A 144 -16.88 -0.57 -1.44
N GLN A 145 -16.71 -0.48 -2.76
CA GLN A 145 -17.79 -0.66 -3.73
C GLN A 145 -18.30 -2.10 -3.73
N ALA A 146 -17.41 -3.09 -3.77
CA ALA A 146 -17.76 -4.50 -3.72
C ALA A 146 -18.51 -4.88 -2.43
N ARG A 147 -18.09 -4.34 -1.27
CA ARG A 147 -18.85 -4.52 -0.01
C ARG A 147 -20.24 -3.90 -0.04
N LYS A 148 -20.39 -2.72 -0.67
CA LYS A 148 -21.70 -2.06 -0.79
C LYS A 148 -22.64 -2.83 -1.70
N SER A 149 -22.15 -3.35 -2.83
CA SER A 149 -22.97 -4.20 -3.70
C SER A 149 -23.38 -5.49 -2.99
N GLU A 150 -22.45 -6.17 -2.30
CA GLU A 150 -22.77 -7.36 -1.49
C GLU A 150 -23.91 -7.07 -0.49
N GLN A 151 -23.81 -5.95 0.26
CA GLN A 151 -24.83 -5.56 1.22
C GLN A 151 -26.18 -5.24 0.57
N LEU A 152 -26.20 -4.62 -0.61
CA LEU A 152 -27.43 -4.33 -1.33
C LEU A 152 -28.11 -5.61 -1.81
N THR A 153 -27.36 -6.56 -2.36
CA THR A 153 -27.89 -7.85 -2.82
C THR A 153 -28.41 -8.68 -1.65
N ARG A 154 -27.73 -8.68 -0.49
CA ARG A 154 -28.25 -9.29 0.74
C ARG A 154 -29.57 -8.66 1.20
N LYS A 155 -29.68 -7.33 1.20
CA LYS A 155 -30.94 -6.64 1.55
C LYS A 155 -32.07 -6.94 0.57
N GLN A 156 -31.76 -7.17 -0.71
CA GLN A 156 -32.75 -7.61 -1.69
C GLN A 156 -33.21 -9.05 -1.41
N LEU A 157 -32.27 -9.94 -1.07
CA LEU A 157 -32.57 -11.31 -0.66
C LEU A 157 -33.49 -11.33 0.57
N GLU A 158 -33.14 -10.59 1.63
CA GLU A 158 -33.97 -10.47 2.85
C GLU A 158 -35.39 -9.95 2.54
N LYS A 159 -35.52 -8.99 1.61
CA LYS A 159 -36.84 -8.48 1.19
C LYS A 159 -37.66 -9.52 0.41
N LEU A 160 -37.02 -10.39 -0.36
CA LEU A 160 -37.68 -11.48 -1.08
C LEU A 160 -38.10 -12.60 -0.11
N GLU A 161 -37.25 -12.94 0.86
CA GLU A 161 -37.55 -13.90 1.92
C GLU A 161 -38.70 -13.43 2.85
N GLN A 162 -38.87 -12.11 3.01
CA GLN A 162 -39.96 -11.51 3.79
C GLN A 162 -41.28 -11.38 3.01
N GLN A 163 -41.30 -11.60 1.69
CA GLN A 163 -42.55 -11.68 0.93
C GLN A 163 -43.21 -13.04 1.17
N ALA A 164 -44.34 -13.05 1.87
CA ALA A 164 -45.12 -14.26 2.08
C ALA A 164 -45.59 -14.85 0.72
N PRO A 165 -45.59 -16.19 0.55
CA PRO A 165 -46.01 -16.82 -0.68
C PRO A 165 -47.46 -16.44 -0.99
N THR A 166 -47.71 -15.88 -2.18
CA THR A 166 -49.07 -15.60 -2.64
C THR A 166 -49.71 -16.94 -3.01
N ILE A 167 -50.54 -17.49 -2.13
CA ILE A 167 -51.29 -18.72 -2.37
C ILE A 167 -52.36 -18.40 -3.42
N VAL A 168 -52.12 -18.77 -4.68
CA VAL A 168 -53.17 -18.90 -5.69
C VAL A 168 -53.61 -20.36 -5.66
N GLU A 169 -54.79 -20.63 -5.10
CA GLU A 169 -55.43 -21.95 -5.16
C GLU A 169 -55.88 -22.24 -6.59
N LYS A 170 -55.00 -22.86 -7.38
CA LYS A 170 -55.40 -23.78 -8.44
C LYS A 170 -54.49 -24.99 -8.37
N GLU A 171 -55.14 -26.13 -8.15
CA GLU A 171 -54.63 -27.49 -8.18
C GLU A 171 -53.59 -27.70 -9.29
N VAL A 172 -52.52 -28.47 -8.97
CA VAL A 172 -51.40 -28.93 -9.82
C VAL A 172 -50.04 -28.23 -9.56
N VAL A 173 -49.16 -28.98 -8.88
CA VAL A 173 -47.70 -28.80 -8.64
C VAL A 173 -47.28 -27.58 -7.81
N LYS A 174 -47.06 -27.81 -6.50
CA LYS A 174 -46.24 -26.93 -5.65
C LYS A 174 -44.78 -26.95 -6.15
N GLN A 175 -44.45 -26.06 -7.08
CA GLN A 175 -43.09 -25.52 -7.15
C GLN A 175 -43.02 -24.43 -6.07
N VAL A 176 -42.44 -24.77 -4.93
CA VAL A 176 -41.97 -23.75 -3.98
C VAL A 176 -40.86 -23.02 -4.73
N GLU A 177 -41.08 -21.77 -5.10
CA GLU A 177 -40.07 -20.94 -5.74
C GLU A 177 -38.97 -20.71 -4.70
N ILE A 178 -37.91 -21.50 -4.86
CA ILE A 178 -36.70 -21.51 -4.06
C ILE A 178 -36.08 -20.11 -4.17
N VAL A 179 -35.67 -19.55 -3.03
CA VAL A 179 -34.74 -18.40 -2.94
C VAL A 179 -33.82 -18.42 -4.17
N PRO A 180 -33.79 -17.39 -5.04
CA PRO A 180 -33.17 -17.56 -6.35
C PRO A 180 -31.70 -17.94 -6.18
N ASP A 181 -31.32 -19.17 -6.53
CA ASP A 181 -29.92 -19.65 -6.48
C ASP A 181 -28.97 -18.65 -7.16
N ASN A 182 -29.48 -17.90 -8.16
CA ASN A 182 -28.78 -16.80 -8.80
C ASN A 182 -28.33 -15.68 -7.85
N LEU A 183 -29.16 -15.26 -6.89
CA LEU A 183 -28.81 -14.20 -5.94
C LEU A 183 -27.82 -14.69 -4.88
N LEU A 184 -27.92 -15.95 -4.45
CA LEU A 184 -26.94 -16.57 -3.55
C LEU A 184 -25.57 -16.70 -4.22
N ASN A 185 -25.54 -17.16 -5.48
CA ASN A 185 -24.33 -17.22 -6.29
C ASN A 185 -23.73 -15.83 -6.55
N GLU A 186 -24.56 -14.81 -6.73
CA GLU A 186 -24.10 -13.43 -6.90
C GLU A 186 -23.52 -12.86 -5.60
N ILE A 187 -24.14 -13.14 -4.45
CA ILE A 187 -23.60 -12.77 -3.14
C ILE A 187 -22.23 -13.41 -2.89
N ASP A 188 -22.06 -14.70 -3.21
CA ASP A 188 -20.77 -15.37 -3.02
C ASP A 188 -19.68 -14.84 -3.96
N LYS A 189 -20.02 -14.53 -5.22
CA LYS A 189 -19.10 -13.84 -6.13
C LYS A 189 -18.68 -12.46 -5.61
N LEU A 190 -19.63 -11.68 -5.11
CA LEU A 190 -19.36 -10.34 -4.57
C LEU A 190 -18.54 -10.39 -3.27
N LYS A 191 -18.74 -11.42 -2.44
CA LYS A 191 -17.88 -11.67 -1.27
C LYS A 191 -16.45 -11.99 -1.68
N ASP A 192 -16.28 -12.88 -2.65
CA ASP A 192 -14.97 -13.23 -3.18
C ASP A 192 -14.25 -12.00 -3.73
N GLU A 193 -14.94 -11.19 -4.53
CA GLU A 193 -14.42 -9.94 -5.08
C GLU A 193 -14.07 -8.91 -3.98
N ALA A 194 -14.93 -8.73 -2.99
CA ALA A 194 -14.66 -7.87 -1.84
C ALA A 194 -13.46 -8.36 -1.01
N SER A 195 -13.32 -9.68 -0.86
CA SER A 195 -12.18 -10.29 -0.16
C SER A 195 -10.88 -10.09 -0.93
N PHE A 196 -10.91 -10.23 -2.26
CA PHE A 196 -9.77 -10.02 -3.14
C PHE A 196 -9.29 -8.57 -3.08
N TYR A 197 -10.18 -7.59 -3.23
CA TYR A 197 -9.80 -6.18 -3.17
C TYR A 197 -9.35 -5.76 -1.77
N LYS A 198 -9.88 -6.39 -0.71
CA LYS A 198 -9.37 -6.22 0.65
C LYS A 198 -7.95 -6.74 0.77
N GLN A 199 -7.67 -7.97 0.35
CA GLN A 199 -6.33 -8.55 0.38
C GLN A 199 -5.33 -7.75 -0.47
N LYS A 200 -5.76 -7.27 -1.64
CA LYS A 200 -4.97 -6.40 -2.50
C LYS A 200 -4.65 -5.06 -1.82
N ALA A 201 -5.62 -4.44 -1.15
CA ALA A 201 -5.40 -3.21 -0.39
C ALA A 201 -4.47 -3.46 0.81
N ASP A 202 -4.67 -4.55 1.54
CA ASP A 202 -3.82 -4.94 2.67
C ASP A 202 -2.37 -5.20 2.21
N ALA A 203 -2.18 -5.89 1.08
CA ALA A 203 -0.86 -6.14 0.49
C ALA A 203 -0.18 -4.87 -0.04
N LEU A 204 -0.95 -3.92 -0.59
CA LEU A 204 -0.44 -2.61 -1.03
C LEU A 204 -0.15 -1.67 0.15
N SER A 205 -0.77 -1.90 1.31
CA SER A 205 -0.63 -1.09 2.52
C SER A 205 0.46 -1.60 3.47
N ARG A 206 1.00 -2.81 3.25
CA ARG A 206 2.16 -3.32 4.00
C ARG A 206 3.41 -2.60 3.50
N ASP A 207 3.99 -1.78 4.36
CA ASP A 207 5.26 -1.11 4.12
C ASP A 207 6.41 -2.13 4.01
N VAL A 208 7.51 -1.69 3.39
CA VAL A 208 8.77 -2.42 3.22
C VAL A 208 9.35 -2.90 4.57
N ASP A 209 9.00 -2.27 5.69
CA ASP A 209 9.48 -2.67 7.04
C ASP A 209 8.92 -4.02 7.52
N ASP A 210 7.68 -4.38 7.15
CA ASP A 210 7.14 -5.72 7.44
C ASP A 210 7.81 -6.78 6.54
N ILE A 211 8.31 -6.36 5.38
CA ILE A 211 9.06 -7.22 4.44
C ILE A 211 10.50 -7.40 4.90
N GLN A 212 11.16 -6.36 5.44
CA GLN A 212 12.53 -6.42 5.98
C GLN A 212 12.62 -7.25 7.27
N LEU A 213 11.58 -7.30 8.10
CA LEU A 213 11.50 -8.26 9.21
C LEU A 213 11.30 -9.71 8.72
N GLU A 214 10.76 -9.90 7.52
CA GLU A 214 10.64 -11.20 6.84
C GLU A 214 11.86 -11.55 5.95
N GLU A 215 12.81 -10.63 5.72
CA GLU A 215 14.04 -10.75 4.91
C GLU A 215 15.12 -11.69 5.49
N SER A 216 14.72 -12.80 6.09
CA SER A 216 15.56 -13.99 6.14
C SER A 216 15.05 -14.95 5.06
N SER A 217 15.69 -14.87 3.88
CA SER A 217 15.25 -15.27 2.54
C SER A 217 14.76 -16.72 2.34
N MET A 218 14.80 -17.57 3.36
CA MET A 218 14.16 -18.90 3.37
C MET A 218 12.66 -18.82 3.67
N ASN A 219 12.23 -17.85 4.47
CA ASN A 219 10.83 -17.71 4.88
C ASN A 219 9.95 -17.15 3.75
N TYR A 220 10.47 -16.29 2.87
CA TYR A 220 9.71 -15.76 1.74
C TYR A 220 9.26 -16.84 0.75
N ILE A 221 10.19 -17.73 0.32
CA ILE A 221 9.84 -18.82 -0.62
C ILE A 221 8.91 -19.82 0.07
N ALA A 222 9.15 -20.13 1.35
CA ALA A 222 8.30 -21.01 2.13
C ALA A 222 6.88 -20.43 2.26
N ASN A 223 6.75 -19.17 2.67
CA ASN A 223 5.46 -18.49 2.83
C ASN A 223 4.72 -18.34 1.51
N LYS A 224 5.41 -17.96 0.43
CA LYS A 224 4.82 -17.91 -0.92
C LYS A 224 4.26 -19.27 -1.35
N ASN A 225 5.00 -20.35 -1.11
CA ASN A 225 4.55 -21.69 -1.45
C ASN A 225 3.34 -22.13 -0.60
N VAL A 226 3.33 -21.78 0.69
CA VAL A 226 2.17 -22.03 1.58
C VAL A 226 0.96 -21.21 1.16
N HIS A 227 1.12 -19.94 0.81
CA HIS A 227 0.02 -19.09 0.33
C HIS A 227 -0.55 -19.57 -1.00
N ASN A 228 0.29 -20.01 -1.94
CA ASN A 228 -0.17 -20.61 -3.18
C ASN A 228 -0.96 -21.91 -2.92
N LEU A 229 -0.50 -22.75 -1.99
CA LEU A 229 -1.23 -23.97 -1.61
C LEU A 229 -2.60 -23.64 -1.00
N ILE A 230 -2.69 -22.63 -0.13
CA ILE A 230 -3.97 -22.16 0.42
C ILE A 230 -4.91 -21.72 -0.71
N ALA A 231 -4.42 -20.92 -1.66
CA ALA A 231 -5.24 -20.47 -2.80
C ALA A 231 -5.77 -21.65 -3.64
N TYR A 232 -4.93 -22.64 -3.93
CA TYR A 232 -5.36 -23.84 -4.66
C TYR A 232 -6.39 -24.67 -3.89
N MET A 233 -6.27 -24.76 -2.57
CA MET A 233 -7.25 -25.45 -1.72
C MET A 233 -8.58 -24.71 -1.69
N ASP A 234 -8.55 -23.38 -1.59
CA ASP A 234 -9.76 -22.55 -1.61
C ASP A 234 -10.51 -22.68 -2.95
N ASP A 235 -9.79 -22.65 -4.07
CA ASP A 235 -10.38 -22.85 -5.40
C ASP A 235 -10.98 -24.27 -5.56
N PHE A 236 -10.26 -25.31 -5.12
CA PHE A 236 -10.78 -26.68 -5.13
C PHE A 236 -12.07 -26.83 -4.29
N LEU A 237 -12.11 -26.22 -3.10
CA LEU A 237 -13.28 -26.30 -2.22
C LEU A 237 -14.51 -25.57 -2.78
N LYS A 238 -14.32 -24.54 -3.62
CA LYS A 238 -15.41 -23.90 -4.37
C LYS A 238 -16.02 -24.85 -5.39
N ASP A 239 -15.20 -25.64 -6.07
CA ASP A 239 -15.65 -26.52 -7.16
C ASP A 239 -16.29 -27.83 -6.69
N VAL A 240 -15.97 -28.30 -5.47
CA VAL A 240 -16.25 -29.68 -5.02
C VAL A 240 -17.47 -29.79 -4.08
N VAL A 241 -18.28 -28.72 -3.97
CA VAL A 241 -19.49 -28.73 -3.13
C VAL A 241 -20.45 -29.88 -3.53
N VAL A 242 -20.57 -30.89 -2.67
CA VAL A 242 -21.45 -32.05 -2.91
C VAL A 242 -22.90 -31.64 -2.69
N SER A 243 -23.59 -31.36 -3.79
CA SER A 243 -25.02 -31.01 -3.80
C SER A 243 -25.90 -32.13 -3.24
N SER A 244 -27.13 -31.78 -2.83
CA SER A 244 -28.15 -32.76 -2.42
C SER A 244 -28.43 -33.80 -3.51
N LEU A 245 -28.43 -33.39 -4.78
CA LEU A 245 -28.57 -34.27 -5.94
C LEU A 245 -27.39 -35.24 -6.04
N MET A 246 -26.15 -34.75 -5.91
CA MET A 246 -24.95 -35.59 -5.93
C MET A 246 -24.95 -36.61 -4.79
N ARG A 247 -25.41 -36.23 -3.59
CA ARG A 247 -25.56 -37.17 -2.46
C ARG A 247 -26.53 -38.29 -2.79
N GLY A 248 -27.66 -37.95 -3.42
CA GLY A 248 -28.62 -38.94 -3.91
C GLY A 248 -28.00 -39.87 -4.95
N SER A 249 -27.31 -39.31 -5.95
CA SER A 249 -26.64 -40.09 -7.01
C SER A 249 -25.55 -41.00 -6.47
N ILE A 250 -24.73 -40.54 -5.52
CA ILE A 250 -23.71 -41.35 -4.84
C ILE A 250 -24.37 -42.48 -4.05
N ALA A 251 -25.45 -42.21 -3.31
CA ALA A 251 -26.15 -43.24 -2.54
C ALA A 251 -26.73 -44.35 -3.43
N THR A 252 -27.20 -44.01 -4.64
CA THR A 252 -27.78 -44.97 -5.60
C THR A 252 -26.78 -45.58 -6.57
N ALA A 253 -25.51 -45.15 -6.57
CA ALA A 253 -24.49 -45.67 -7.47
C ALA A 253 -24.21 -47.17 -7.22
N SER A 254 -23.68 -47.85 -8.23
CA SER A 254 -23.27 -49.25 -8.12
C SER A 254 -22.12 -49.43 -7.13
N ASP A 255 -22.01 -50.62 -6.55
CA ASP A 255 -20.99 -50.92 -5.54
C ASP A 255 -19.57 -50.72 -6.12
N THR A 256 -19.32 -51.14 -7.36
CA THR A 256 -18.03 -50.91 -8.04
C THR A 256 -17.69 -49.43 -8.20
N THR A 257 -18.67 -48.56 -8.46
CA THR A 257 -18.44 -47.10 -8.56
C THR A 257 -18.19 -46.48 -7.18
N LYS A 258 -18.84 -47.00 -6.14
CA LYS A 258 -18.60 -46.58 -4.75
C LYS A 258 -17.22 -47.01 -4.26
N GLU A 259 -16.79 -48.24 -4.54
CA GLU A 259 -15.43 -48.71 -4.22
C GLU A 259 -14.35 -47.84 -4.89
N LEU A 260 -14.58 -47.42 -6.14
CA LEU A 260 -13.68 -46.50 -6.83
C LEU A 260 -13.66 -45.11 -6.17
N LEU A 261 -14.83 -44.62 -5.73
CA LEU A 261 -14.94 -43.37 -4.99
C LEU A 261 -14.22 -43.46 -3.64
N ASP A 262 -14.38 -44.56 -2.91
CA ASP A 262 -13.71 -44.81 -1.63
C ASP A 262 -12.19 -44.79 -1.79
N SER A 263 -11.65 -45.44 -2.82
CA SER A 263 -10.21 -45.36 -3.15
C SER A 263 -9.73 -43.93 -3.40
N ARG A 264 -10.56 -43.05 -3.99
CA ARG A 264 -10.21 -41.63 -4.18
C ARG A 264 -10.31 -40.84 -2.89
N ILE A 265 -11.28 -41.15 -2.03
CA ILE A 265 -11.42 -40.56 -0.70
C ILE A 265 -10.20 -40.90 0.15
N GLU A 266 -9.75 -42.17 0.15
CA GLU A 266 -8.55 -42.62 0.86
C GLU A 266 -7.31 -41.86 0.40
N ALA A 267 -7.07 -41.76 -0.91
CA ALA A 267 -5.94 -41.01 -1.45
C ALA A 267 -5.98 -39.51 -1.04
N PHE A 268 -7.17 -38.92 -0.96
CA PHE A 268 -7.32 -37.54 -0.49
C PHE A 268 -7.08 -37.41 1.02
N GLN A 269 -7.49 -38.39 1.81
CA GLN A 269 -7.20 -38.43 3.25
C GLN A 269 -5.69 -38.58 3.52
N GLU A 270 -4.98 -39.40 2.74
CA GLU A 270 -3.52 -39.53 2.81
C GLU A 270 -2.84 -38.19 2.49
N PHE A 271 -3.24 -37.53 1.41
CA PHE A 271 -2.74 -36.19 1.07
C PHE A 271 -2.94 -35.17 2.21
N LEU A 272 -4.13 -35.15 2.82
CA LEU A 272 -4.42 -34.27 3.96
C LEU A 272 -3.58 -34.63 5.19
N ASN A 273 -3.27 -35.91 5.41
CA ASN A 273 -2.39 -36.35 6.48
C ASN A 273 -0.94 -35.89 6.24
N ASP A 274 -0.44 -36.03 5.01
CA ASP A 274 0.90 -35.56 4.64
C ASP A 274 1.04 -34.04 4.82
N LEU A 275 0.02 -33.27 4.45
CA LEU A 275 -0.01 -31.82 4.71
C LEU A 275 0.03 -31.49 6.21
N LYS A 276 -0.71 -32.23 7.03
CA LYS A 276 -0.69 -32.06 8.49
C LYS A 276 0.69 -32.38 9.06
N ILE A 277 1.34 -33.44 8.59
CA ILE A 277 2.70 -33.80 9.01
C ILE A 277 3.69 -32.71 8.58
N ALA A 278 3.64 -32.27 7.32
CA ALA A 278 4.49 -31.22 6.76
C ALA A 278 4.40 -29.92 7.56
N LYS A 279 3.20 -29.53 8.02
CA LYS A 279 2.99 -28.36 8.89
C LYS A 279 3.73 -28.45 10.24
N THR A 280 3.91 -29.66 10.79
CA THR A 280 4.60 -29.85 12.08
C THR A 280 6.13 -29.88 11.97
N GLY A 281 6.68 -29.81 10.76
CA GLY A 281 8.13 -29.86 10.52
C GLY A 281 8.79 -31.22 10.79
N ARG A 282 8.01 -32.26 11.10
CA ARG A 282 8.52 -33.63 11.25
C ARG A 282 8.75 -34.24 9.88
N LYS A 283 9.97 -34.71 9.61
CA LYS A 283 10.24 -35.56 8.44
C LYS A 283 9.51 -36.89 8.64
N VAL A 284 8.73 -37.29 7.66
CA VAL A 284 8.21 -38.66 7.54
C VAL A 284 9.44 -39.57 7.42
N ASN A 285 9.63 -40.46 8.39
CA ASN A 285 10.59 -41.58 8.29
C ASN A 285 9.89 -42.77 7.66
#